data_AF-A0A535A282-F1
#
_entry.id   AF-A0A535A282-F1
#
_cell.length_a   1.000
_cell.length_b   1.000
_cell.length_c   1.000
_cell.angle_alpha   90.00
_cell.angle_beta   90.00
_cell.angle_gamma   90.00
#
_symmetry.space_group_name_H-M   'P 1'
#
loop_
_entity.id
_entity.type
_entity.pdbx_description
1 polymer ?
#
loop_
_entity_poly.entity_id
_entity_poly.type
_entity_poly.pdbx_seq_one_letter_code
_entity_poly.pdbx_strand_id
1 'polypeptide(L)'
;MPIGNLTSQLFANLYLDPLDHFVKETLRVRHYLRYMDDFVLLLDGRDEARMRLAQVEAFLGERLQLELNPRRVVIAPLSCPRDFLGYVRHPDGRIRVRRRSVRRLWRRFRSLEGGVASGGVAWPSARASVASWLGLAKHADAFRLSHAIFSVRDVRNVGKRMLVSSLRGT
;
A
#
# COMPACT_ATOMS: atom_id res chain seq x y z
N MET A 1 -9.49 19.33 10.49
CA MET A 1 -10.03 19.03 9.14
C MET A 1 -10.90 17.79 9.21
N PRO A 2 -12.14 17.80 8.69
CA PRO A 2 -13.00 16.62 8.69
C PRO A 2 -12.43 15.54 7.77
N ILE A 3 -12.18 14.35 8.33
CA ILE A 3 -11.63 13.21 7.61
C ILE A 3 -12.73 12.65 6.70
N GLY A 4 -12.61 12.83 5.38
CA GLY A 4 -13.52 12.22 4.39
C GLY A 4 -14.09 13.15 3.31
N ASN A 5 -13.83 14.45 3.37
CA ASN A 5 -14.23 15.38 2.29
C ASN A 5 -13.11 15.51 1.24
N LEU A 6 -13.46 15.56 -0.06
CA LEU A 6 -12.52 15.75 -1.17
C LEU A 6 -11.66 17.00 -0.97
N THR A 7 -12.26 18.06 -0.43
CA THR A 7 -11.55 19.30 -0.09
C THR A 7 -10.44 19.05 0.92
N SER A 8 -10.66 18.22 1.94
CA SER A 8 -9.64 17.91 2.95
C SER A 8 -8.47 17.11 2.39
N GLN A 9 -8.70 16.26 1.40
CA GLN A 9 -7.62 15.57 0.69
C GLN A 9 -6.81 16.51 -0.20
N LEU A 10 -7.49 17.43 -0.91
CA LEU A 10 -6.83 18.45 -1.72
C LEU A 10 -5.99 19.39 -0.85
N PHE A 11 -6.53 19.85 0.27
CA PHE A 11 -5.81 20.69 1.21
C PHE A 11 -4.58 20.00 1.80
N ALA A 12 -4.62 18.69 2.08
CA ALA A 12 -3.44 17.96 2.55
C ALA A 12 -2.32 17.96 1.50
N ASN A 13 -2.67 17.82 0.21
CA ASN A 13 -1.68 17.90 -0.86
C ASN A 13 -1.06 19.29 -0.99
N LEU A 14 -1.90 20.34 -0.99
CA LEU A 14 -1.46 21.74 -1.06
C LEU A 14 -0.63 22.15 0.16
N TYR A 15 -1.00 21.68 1.35
CA TYR A 15 -0.33 22.05 2.60
C TYR A 15 1.11 21.54 2.67
N LEU A 16 1.35 20.37 2.08
CA LEU A 16 2.66 19.71 2.05
C LEU A 16 3.45 20.03 0.77
N ASP A 17 2.92 20.82 -0.15
CA ASP A 17 3.65 21.29 -1.33
C ASP A 17 4.99 21.99 -0.99
N PRO A 18 5.09 22.82 0.07
CA PRO A 18 6.38 23.39 0.49
C PRO A 18 7.44 22.35 0.86
N LEU A 19 7.01 21.18 1.37
CA LEU A 19 7.93 20.08 1.66
C LEU A 19 8.55 19.53 0.37
N ASP A 20 7.76 19.40 -0.69
CA ASP A 20 8.21 18.88 -1.97
C ASP A 20 9.26 19.81 -2.59
N HIS A 21 9.00 21.13 -2.57
CA HIS A 21 9.97 22.15 -2.97
C HIS A 21 11.25 22.10 -2.13
N PHE A 22 11.13 22.02 -0.80
CA PHE A 22 12.29 21.91 0.09
C PHE A 22 13.15 20.69 -0.24
N VAL A 23 12.55 19.50 -0.42
CA VAL A 23 13.29 18.27 -0.71
C VAL A 23 13.93 18.32 -2.10
N LYS A 24 13.23 18.84 -3.11
CA LYS A 24 13.70 18.83 -4.51
C LYS A 24 14.69 19.96 -4.83
N GLU A 25 14.49 21.15 -4.28
CA GLU A 25 15.25 22.35 -4.67
C GLU A 25 16.35 22.67 -3.66
N THR A 26 16.06 22.53 -2.36
CA THR A 26 17.02 22.82 -1.28
C THR A 26 17.88 21.60 -0.97
N LEU A 27 17.26 20.46 -0.61
CA LEU A 27 18.01 19.24 -0.29
C LEU A 27 18.57 18.56 -1.55
N ARG A 28 17.98 18.84 -2.72
CA ARG A 28 18.35 18.29 -4.03
C ARG A 28 18.35 16.77 -4.09
N VAL A 29 17.42 16.15 -3.36
CA VAL A 29 17.28 14.69 -3.36
C VAL A 29 16.77 14.24 -4.73
N ARG A 30 17.58 13.46 -5.43
CA ARG A 30 17.27 13.00 -6.79
C ARG A 30 16.01 12.15 -6.81
N HIS A 31 15.95 11.16 -5.92
CA HIS A 31 14.89 10.16 -5.86
C HIS A 31 13.97 10.44 -4.67
N TYR A 32 12.91 11.19 -4.93
CA TYR A 32 11.87 11.53 -3.95
C TYR A 32 10.52 11.08 -4.49
N LEU A 33 9.75 10.40 -3.64
CA LEU A 33 8.40 9.93 -3.95
C LEU A 33 7.48 10.30 -2.79
N ARG A 34 6.32 10.86 -3.10
CA ARG A 34 5.30 11.21 -2.12
C ARG A 34 3.93 10.70 -2.56
N TYR A 35 3.17 10.17 -1.62
CA TYR A 35 1.77 9.80 -1.76
C TYR A 35 1.01 10.28 -0.53
N MET A 36 0.28 11.39 -0.67
CA MET A 36 -0.38 12.08 0.45
C MET A 36 0.65 12.41 1.55
N ASP A 37 0.50 11.82 2.74
CA ASP A 37 1.41 12.03 3.88
C ASP A 37 2.58 11.04 3.92
N ASP A 38 2.54 9.97 3.11
CA ASP A 38 3.61 8.97 3.07
C ASP A 38 4.63 9.37 2.00
N PHE A 39 5.88 9.61 2.38
CA PHE A 39 6.97 9.95 1.46
C PHE A 39 8.22 9.08 1.66
N VAL A 40 9.03 8.95 0.62
CA VAL A 40 10.25 8.14 0.55
C VAL A 40 11.35 8.92 -0.15
N LEU A 41 12.53 8.96 0.48
CA LEU A 41 13.76 9.49 -0.09
C LEU A 41 14.73 8.33 -0.29
N LEU A 42 15.32 8.20 -1.49
CA LEU A 42 16.44 7.28 -1.71
C LEU A 42 17.75 8.09 -1.70
N LEU A 43 18.66 7.66 -0.83
CA LEU A 43 19.90 8.33 -0.47
C LEU A 43 21.05 7.32 -0.49
N ASP A 44 22.28 7.80 -0.62
CA ASP A 44 23.43 6.93 -0.91
C ASP A 44 23.98 6.24 0.36
N GLY A 45 23.65 6.76 1.54
CA GLY A 45 24.17 6.25 2.80
C GLY A 45 23.25 6.46 4.00
N ARG A 46 23.51 5.69 5.06
CA ARG A 46 22.75 5.77 6.32
C ARG A 46 22.95 7.11 7.03
N ASP A 47 24.16 7.67 6.96
CA ASP A 47 24.48 8.93 7.64
C ASP A 47 23.86 10.11 6.91
N GLU A 48 23.89 10.12 5.57
CA GLU A 48 23.11 11.05 4.78
C GLU A 48 21.62 10.93 5.11
N ALA A 49 21.08 9.71 5.19
CA ALA A 49 19.67 9.51 5.54
C ALA A 49 19.29 10.09 6.90
N ARG A 50 20.14 9.98 7.91
CA ARG A 50 19.91 10.61 9.22
C ARG A 50 19.97 12.12 9.15
N MET A 51 20.95 12.67 8.43
CA MET A 51 21.09 14.11 8.24
C MET A 51 19.87 14.69 7.52
N ARG A 52 19.45 14.07 6.40
CA ARG A 52 18.26 14.52 5.65
C ARG A 52 16.99 14.38 6.46
N LEU A 53 16.84 13.31 7.25
CA LEU A 53 15.71 13.14 8.15
C LEU A 53 15.62 14.30 9.15
N ALA A 54 16.72 14.65 9.82
CA ALA A 54 16.74 15.77 10.76
C ALA A 54 16.40 17.11 10.08
N GLN A 55 16.90 17.35 8.86
CA GLN A 55 16.55 18.54 8.07
C GLN A 55 15.06 18.60 7.73
N VAL A 56 14.47 17.45 7.37
CA VAL A 56 13.03 17.34 7.09
C VAL A 56 12.21 17.55 8.36
N GLU A 57 12.59 16.95 9.48
CA GLU A 57 11.92 17.12 10.77
C GLU A 57 11.92 18.58 11.23
N ALA A 58 13.06 19.27 11.12
CA ALA A 58 13.16 20.69 11.43
C ALA A 58 12.25 21.54 10.51
N PHE A 59 12.29 21.29 9.20
CA PHE A 59 11.42 21.99 8.24
C PHE A 59 9.93 21.79 8.56
N LEU A 60 9.52 20.54 8.82
CA LEU A 60 8.14 20.21 9.17
C LEU A 60 7.70 20.92 10.44
N GLY A 61 8.52 20.92 11.50
CA GLY A 61 8.21 21.58 12.76
C GLY A 61 8.16 23.09 12.64
N GLU A 62 9.17 23.71 12.02
CA GLU A 62 9.30 25.16 11.95
C GLU A 62 8.32 25.80 10.97
N ARG A 63 8.17 25.21 9.77
CA ARG A 63 7.38 25.82 8.67
C ARG A 63 5.95 25.31 8.61
N LEU A 64 5.73 24.04 8.90
CA LEU A 64 4.42 23.39 8.75
C LEU A 64 3.79 22.99 10.08
N GLN A 65 4.45 23.21 11.24
CA GLN A 65 3.92 22.82 12.55
C GLN A 65 3.47 21.34 12.58
N LEU A 66 4.21 20.47 11.87
CA LEU A 66 3.95 19.04 11.76
C LEU A 66 5.07 18.23 12.41
N GLU A 67 4.69 17.08 12.97
CA GLU A 67 5.63 16.11 13.54
C GLU A 67 5.53 14.77 12.81
N LEU A 68 6.67 14.15 12.53
CA LEU A 68 6.71 12.79 12.00
C LEU A 68 6.38 11.78 13.08
N ASN A 69 5.64 10.73 12.74
CA ASN A 69 5.37 9.64 13.66
C ASN A 69 6.62 8.77 13.83
N PRO A 70 7.27 8.73 15.01
CA PRO A 70 8.55 8.03 15.20
C PRO A 70 8.45 6.52 14.95
N ARG A 71 7.26 5.93 15.09
CA ARG A 71 7.02 4.50 14.82
C ARG A 71 6.93 4.17 13.32
N ARG A 72 6.72 5.18 12.48
CA ARG A 72 6.59 5.03 11.01
C ARG A 72 7.82 5.47 10.26
N VAL A 73 8.65 6.32 10.84
CA VAL A 73 9.95 6.71 10.27
C VAL A 73 10.87 5.50 10.30
N VAL A 74 11.44 5.16 9.13
CA VAL A 74 12.38 4.05 9.03
C VAL A 74 13.49 4.36 8.04
N ILE A 75 14.73 4.23 8.51
CA ILE A 75 15.93 4.23 7.67
C ILE A 75 16.36 2.78 7.49
N ALA A 76 16.37 2.31 6.25
CA ALA A 76 16.73 0.94 5.92
C ALA A 76 17.42 0.87 4.54
N PRO A 77 18.35 -0.08 4.33
CA PRO A 77 18.96 -0.28 3.03
C PRO A 77 17.95 -0.86 2.03
N LEU A 78 18.18 -0.63 0.74
CA LEU A 78 17.37 -1.20 -0.35
C LEU A 78 17.46 -2.74 -0.44
N SER A 79 18.48 -3.34 0.19
CA SER A 79 18.62 -4.79 0.33
C SER A 79 17.63 -5.41 1.32
N CYS A 80 16.87 -4.61 2.07
CA CYS A 80 15.79 -5.08 2.91
C CYS A 80 14.43 -4.90 2.21
N PRO A 81 13.51 -5.88 2.27
CA PRO A 81 12.16 -5.69 1.76
C PRO A 81 11.43 -4.55 2.46
N ARG A 82 10.71 -3.72 1.70
CA ARG A 82 10.03 -2.52 2.22
C ARG A 82 8.56 -2.48 1.86
N ASP A 83 7.73 -2.23 2.88
CA ASP A 83 6.30 -1.94 2.72
C ASP A 83 6.12 -0.51 2.16
N PHE A 84 5.42 -0.36 1.04
CA PHE A 84 4.98 0.94 0.52
C PHE A 84 3.63 0.78 -0.21
N LEU A 85 2.65 1.64 0.12
CA LEU A 85 1.30 1.69 -0.49
C LEU A 85 0.58 0.33 -0.62
N GLY A 86 0.72 -0.53 0.40
CA GLY A 86 0.01 -1.81 0.45
C GLY A 86 0.75 -2.99 -0.21
N TYR A 87 1.92 -2.74 -0.79
CA TYR A 87 2.81 -3.74 -1.35
C TYR A 87 4.13 -3.80 -0.59
N VAL A 88 4.85 -4.91 -0.75
CA VAL A 88 6.20 -5.13 -0.22
C VAL A 88 7.14 -5.29 -1.41
N ARG A 89 8.06 -4.34 -1.60
CA ARG A 89 9.09 -4.42 -2.64
C ARG A 89 10.28 -5.18 -2.10
N HIS A 90 10.73 -6.19 -2.84
CA HIS A 90 11.92 -6.97 -2.53
C HIS A 90 13.11 -6.48 -3.37
N PRO A 91 14.35 -6.69 -2.89
CA PRO A 91 15.56 -6.27 -3.61
C PRO A 91 15.74 -6.96 -4.96
N ASP A 92 15.20 -8.18 -5.10
CA ASP A 92 15.24 -8.98 -6.33
C ASP A 92 14.15 -8.61 -7.35
N GLY A 93 13.52 -7.44 -7.18
CA GLY A 93 12.46 -6.94 -8.06
C GLY A 93 11.07 -7.49 -7.77
N ARG A 94 10.93 -8.49 -6.90
CA ARG A 94 9.62 -9.06 -6.57
C ARG A 94 8.75 -8.07 -5.80
N ILE A 95 7.46 -8.06 -6.13
CA ILE A 95 6.45 -7.24 -5.45
C ILE A 95 5.46 -8.18 -4.79
N ARG A 96 5.32 -8.13 -3.46
CA ARG A 96 4.37 -8.98 -2.73
C ARG A 96 3.23 -8.16 -2.14
N VAL A 97 2.07 -8.78 -1.94
CA VAL A 97 0.98 -8.16 -1.18
C VAL A 97 1.34 -8.12 0.30
N ARG A 98 1.07 -7.00 0.97
CA ARG A 98 1.34 -6.83 2.41
C ARG A 98 0.63 -7.91 3.25
N ARG A 99 1.35 -8.55 4.16
CA ARG A 99 0.81 -9.61 5.05
C ARG A 99 -0.46 -9.23 5.79
N ARG A 100 -0.59 -7.96 6.22
CA ARG A 100 -1.80 -7.44 6.87
C ARG A 100 -3.01 -7.49 5.93
N SER A 101 -2.84 -7.11 4.66
CA SER A 101 -3.89 -7.14 3.64
C SER A 101 -4.34 -8.58 3.37
N VAL A 102 -3.39 -9.51 3.22
CA VAL A 102 -3.67 -10.95 3.07
C VAL A 102 -4.48 -11.48 4.26
N ARG A 103 -4.07 -11.20 5.50
CA ARG A 103 -4.79 -11.64 6.71
C ARG A 103 -6.20 -11.05 6.78
N ARG A 104 -6.37 -9.77 6.42
CA ARG A 104 -7.69 -9.12 6.38
C ARG A 104 -8.60 -9.80 5.37
N LEU A 105 -8.09 -10.07 4.17
CA LEU A 105 -8.84 -10.76 3.13
C LEU A 105 -9.24 -12.17 3.55
N TRP A 106 -8.30 -12.94 4.12
CA TRP A 106 -8.55 -14.31 4.57
C TRP A 106 -9.72 -14.40 5.54
N ARG A 107 -9.82 -13.45 6.48
CA ARG A 107 -10.95 -13.35 7.42
C ARG A 107 -12.24 -12.91 6.70
N ARG A 108 -12.13 -11.96 5.77
CA ARG A 108 -13.29 -11.49 4.98
C ARG A 108 -13.91 -12.62 4.18
N PHE A 109 -13.09 -13.44 3.50
CA PHE A 109 -13.59 -14.57 2.71
C PHE A 109 -14.32 -15.61 3.57
N ARG A 110 -13.82 -15.94 4.77
CA ARG A 110 -14.56 -16.81 5.71
C ARG A 110 -15.95 -16.28 6.04
N SER A 111 -16.03 -14.98 6.34
CA SER A 111 -17.31 -14.33 6.67
C SER A 111 -18.26 -14.31 5.47
N LEU A 112 -17.74 -14.11 4.26
CA LEU A 112 -18.53 -14.15 3.03
C LEU A 112 -19.01 -15.57 2.70
N GLU A 113 -18.20 -16.60 2.91
CA GLU A 113 -18.61 -17.99 2.73
C GLU A 113 -19.80 -18.34 3.63
N GLY A 114 -19.68 -18.04 4.93
CA GLY A 114 -20.77 -18.27 5.88
C GLY A 114 -22.02 -17.44 5.54
N GLY A 115 -21.84 -16.17 5.19
CA GLY A 115 -22.96 -15.27 4.84
C GLY A 115 -23.67 -15.63 3.54
N VAL A 116 -22.95 -16.11 2.53
CA VAL A 116 -23.56 -16.58 1.27
C VAL A 116 -24.26 -17.93 1.49
N ALA A 117 -23.71 -18.81 2.33
CA ALA A 117 -24.34 -20.09 2.68
C ALA A 117 -25.63 -19.91 3.48
N SER A 118 -25.68 -18.93 4.39
CA SER A 118 -26.88 -18.61 5.18
C SER A 118 -27.87 -17.68 4.47
N GLY A 119 -27.57 -17.22 3.26
CA GLY A 119 -28.38 -16.24 2.52
C GLY A 119 -28.27 -14.80 3.04
N GLY A 120 -27.52 -14.53 4.10
CA GLY A 120 -27.32 -13.20 4.68
C GLY A 120 -26.42 -12.26 3.86
N VAL A 121 -25.72 -12.78 2.84
CA VAL A 121 -24.90 -11.98 1.92
C VAL A 121 -25.30 -12.27 0.48
N ALA A 122 -25.71 -11.22 -0.23
CA ALA A 122 -26.03 -11.29 -1.64
C ALA A 122 -24.80 -11.65 -2.48
N TRP A 123 -25.01 -12.50 -3.48
CA TRP A 123 -23.93 -13.00 -4.34
C TRP A 123 -23.11 -11.91 -5.06
N PRO A 124 -23.71 -10.82 -5.59
CA PRO A 124 -22.93 -9.72 -6.19
C PRO A 124 -21.91 -9.08 -5.24
N SER A 125 -22.25 -8.98 -3.95
CA SER A 125 -21.36 -8.42 -2.92
C SER A 125 -20.15 -9.32 -2.64
N ALA A 126 -20.37 -10.63 -2.61
CA ALA A 126 -19.29 -11.61 -2.50
C ALA A 126 -18.38 -11.59 -3.74
N ARG A 127 -18.96 -11.55 -4.95
CA ARG A 127 -18.20 -11.43 -6.21
C ARG A 127 -17.36 -10.16 -6.25
N ALA A 128 -17.89 -9.02 -5.83
CA ALA A 128 -17.16 -7.75 -5.77
C ALA A 128 -15.94 -7.84 -4.84
N SER A 129 -16.06 -8.55 -3.72
CA SER A 129 -14.95 -8.78 -2.79
C SER A 129 -13.83 -9.65 -3.41
N VAL A 130 -14.20 -10.67 -4.19
CA VAL A 130 -13.22 -11.50 -4.94
C VAL A 130 -12.55 -10.69 -6.05
N ALA A 131 -13.32 -9.90 -6.81
CA ALA A 131 -12.78 -9.03 -7.86
C ALA A 131 -11.82 -7.97 -7.30
N SER A 132 -12.16 -7.38 -6.15
CA SER A 132 -11.28 -6.43 -5.44
C SER A 132 -9.93 -7.07 -5.06
N TRP A 133 -9.92 -8.33 -4.62
CA TRP A 133 -8.68 -9.05 -4.38
C TRP A 133 -7.86 -9.24 -5.65
N LEU A 134 -8.49 -9.70 -6.73
CA LEU A 134 -7.78 -9.94 -7.99
C LEU A 134 -7.19 -8.65 -8.56
N GLY A 135 -7.86 -7.52 -8.40
CA GLY A 135 -7.32 -6.21 -8.74
C GLY A 135 -6.04 -5.87 -7.97
N LEU A 136 -6.01 -6.15 -6.66
CA LEU A 136 -4.80 -5.97 -5.85
C LEU A 136 -3.69 -6.98 -6.25
N ALA A 137 -4.06 -8.24 -6.44
CA ALA A 137 -3.13 -9.33 -6.75
C ALA A 137 -2.48 -9.15 -8.14
N LYS A 138 -3.16 -8.49 -9.09
CA LYS A 138 -2.65 -8.22 -10.44
C LYS A 138 -1.33 -7.43 -10.44
N HIS A 139 -1.11 -6.56 -9.45
CA HIS A 139 0.09 -5.71 -9.36
C HIS A 139 1.19 -6.32 -8.48
N ALA A 140 1.08 -7.60 -8.11
CA ALA A 140 2.03 -8.30 -7.26
C ALA A 140 2.28 -9.73 -7.75
N ASP A 141 3.40 -10.30 -7.34
CA ASP A 141 3.74 -11.73 -7.46
C ASP A 141 2.88 -12.58 -6.52
N ALA A 142 1.56 -12.54 -6.75
CA ALA A 142 0.54 -13.07 -5.88
C ALA A 142 -0.20 -14.27 -6.50
N PHE A 143 0.28 -14.82 -7.63
CA PHE A 143 -0.36 -15.97 -8.28
C PHE A 143 -0.46 -17.19 -7.36
N ARG A 144 0.69 -17.65 -6.83
CA ARG A 144 0.74 -18.79 -5.89
C ARG A 144 -0.08 -18.54 -4.63
N LEU A 145 -0.05 -17.31 -4.12
CA LEU A 145 -0.85 -16.90 -2.97
C LEU A 145 -2.35 -16.97 -3.28
N SER A 146 -2.77 -16.44 -4.42
CA SER A 146 -4.16 -16.46 -4.86
C SER A 146 -4.65 -17.88 -5.08
N HIS A 147 -3.84 -18.73 -5.72
CA HIS A 147 -4.14 -20.15 -5.88
C HIS A 147 -4.32 -20.85 -4.53
N ALA A 148 -3.41 -20.64 -3.56
CA ALA A 148 -3.54 -21.19 -2.22
C ALA A 148 -4.82 -20.70 -1.51
N ILE A 149 -5.14 -19.41 -1.60
CA ILE A 149 -6.37 -18.84 -1.04
C ILE A 149 -7.60 -19.51 -1.64
N PHE A 150 -7.73 -19.53 -2.96
CA PHE A 150 -8.91 -20.06 -3.64
C PHE A 150 -8.95 -21.60 -3.69
N SER A 151 -7.87 -22.29 -3.33
CA SER A 151 -7.94 -23.73 -3.09
C SER A 151 -8.70 -24.07 -1.80
N VAL A 152 -8.55 -23.24 -0.77
CA VAL A 152 -9.14 -23.45 0.56
C VAL A 152 -10.45 -22.69 0.71
N ARG A 153 -10.53 -21.49 0.14
CA ARG A 153 -11.63 -20.54 0.34
C ARG A 153 -12.05 -19.91 -0.97
N ASP A 154 -12.91 -20.61 -1.69
CA ASP A 154 -13.50 -20.12 -2.93
C ASP A 154 -15.01 -20.09 -2.81
N VAL A 155 -15.55 -18.88 -2.69
CA VAL A 155 -16.98 -18.66 -2.68
C VAL A 155 -17.53 -19.06 -4.05
N ARG A 156 -18.26 -20.19 -4.11
CA ARG A 156 -18.92 -20.73 -5.33
C ARG A 156 -18.00 -20.88 -6.55
N ASN A 157 -16.74 -21.26 -6.35
CA ASN A 157 -15.77 -21.49 -7.44
C ASN A 157 -15.52 -20.26 -8.35
N VAL A 158 -15.66 -19.04 -7.83
CA VAL A 158 -15.46 -17.81 -8.62
C VAL A 158 -13.99 -17.45 -8.75
N GLY A 159 -13.22 -17.57 -7.67
CA GLY A 159 -11.80 -17.30 -7.69
C GLY A 159 -11.09 -18.16 -8.73
N LYS A 160 -11.41 -19.46 -8.76
CA LYS A 160 -10.91 -20.40 -9.77
C LYS A 160 -11.30 -20.01 -11.20
N ARG A 161 -12.58 -19.70 -11.45
CA ARG A 161 -13.05 -19.30 -12.79
C ARG A 161 -12.36 -18.02 -13.30
N MET A 162 -12.19 -17.04 -12.43
CA MET A 162 -11.53 -15.78 -12.79
C MET A 162 -10.03 -15.95 -13.03
N LEU A 163 -9.33 -16.77 -12.23
CA LEU A 163 -7.93 -17.10 -12.47
C LEU A 163 -7.70 -17.80 -13.81
N VAL A 164 -8.57 -18.76 -14.18
CA VAL A 164 -8.50 -19.44 -15.48
C VAL A 164 -8.74 -18.46 -16.63
N SER A 165 -9.69 -17.51 -16.49
CA SER A 165 -9.90 -16.48 -17.51
C SER A 165 -8.71 -15.52 -17.67
N SER A 166 -7.99 -15.21 -16.58
CA SER A 166 -6.80 -14.35 -16.67
C SER A 166 -5.60 -15.00 -17.35
N LEU A 167 -5.54 -16.34 -17.40
CA LEU A 167 -4.49 -17.10 -18.09
C LEU A 167 -4.73 -17.26 -19.60
N ARG A 168 -5.98 -17.06 -20.06
CA ARG A 168 -6.34 -17.14 -21.48
C ARG A 168 -6.24 -15.80 -22.23
N GLY A 169 -5.88 -14.73 -21.52
CA GLY A 169 -5.80 -13.35 -22.04
C GLY A 169 -4.38 -12.82 -22.22
N THR A 170 -3.38 -13.70 -22.22
CA THR A 170 -1.96 -13.46 -22.57
C THR A 170 -1.61 -14.38 -23.73
#